data_AF-A0A1M5DC82-F1
#
_entry.id   AF-A0A1M5DC82-F1
#
_cell.length_a   1.000
_cell.length_b   1.000
_cell.length_c   1.000
_cell.angle_alpha   90.00
_cell.angle_beta   90.00
_cell.angle_gamma   90.00
#
_symmetry.space_group_name_H-M   'P 1'
#
loop_
_entity.id
_entity.type
_entity.pdbx_description
1 polymer ?
#
loop_
_entity_poly.entity_id
_entity_poly.type
_entity_poly.pdbx_seq_one_letter_code
_entity_poly.pdbx_strand_id
1 'polypeptide(L)'
;MKKEMREKIDEVISKGPFIDTWQSLLNYKIPQWYEDAKFGIFIHWGVYSVPAFGNEWYPRNMYQQGTPEFEHHVKTYGPQSQFGYKDFIPMFKAEKFDPKAWADLFEKSGARYVVPVAEHHDGFQMYDSALSRWNAANMGPKRDIIG
;
A
#
# COMPACT_ATOMS: atom_id res chain seq x y z
N MET A 1 2.55 -27.15 3.39
CA MET A 1 2.53 -25.70 3.07
C MET A 1 3.21 -25.32 1.75
N LYS A 2 4.55 -25.37 1.58
CA LYS A 2 5.19 -24.93 0.30
C LYS A 2 4.85 -25.80 -0.92
N LYS A 3 4.72 -27.13 -0.74
CA LYS A 3 4.39 -28.06 -1.84
C LYS A 3 2.94 -27.90 -2.31
N GLU A 4 2.00 -27.89 -1.37
CA GLU A 4 0.56 -27.70 -1.65
C GLU A 4 0.26 -26.34 -2.30
N MET A 5 0.94 -25.26 -1.87
CA MET A 5 0.81 -23.96 -2.54
C MET A 5 1.29 -24.01 -3.98
N ARG A 6 2.42 -24.69 -4.24
CA ARG A 6 2.96 -24.83 -5.59
C ARG A 6 2.03 -25.65 -6.48
N GLU A 7 1.53 -26.77 -5.99
CA GLU A 7 0.55 -27.59 -6.71
C GLU A 7 -0.72 -26.79 -7.04
N LYS A 8 -1.20 -25.97 -6.11
CA LYS A 8 -2.33 -25.07 -6.35
C LYS A 8 -2.02 -23.99 -7.39
N ILE A 9 -0.81 -23.42 -7.39
CA ILE A 9 -0.38 -22.44 -8.40
C ILE A 9 -0.36 -23.10 -9.78
N ASP A 10 0.25 -24.28 -9.90
CA ASP A 10 0.33 -25.04 -11.14
C ASP A 10 -1.08 -25.42 -11.65
N GLU A 11 -1.98 -25.81 -10.75
CA GLU A 11 -3.39 -26.09 -11.07
C GLU A 11 -4.11 -24.84 -11.62
N VAL A 12 -3.96 -23.69 -10.96
CA VAL A 12 -4.57 -22.42 -11.40
C VAL A 12 -4.03 -21.99 -12.77
N ILE A 13 -2.71 -22.10 -12.97
CA ILE A 13 -2.07 -21.82 -14.27
C ILE A 13 -2.65 -22.74 -15.35
N SER A 14 -2.75 -24.06 -15.09
CA SER A 14 -3.24 -25.03 -16.08
C SER A 14 -4.69 -24.82 -16.50
N LYS A 15 -5.52 -24.21 -15.64
CA LYS A 15 -6.92 -23.89 -15.91
C LYS A 15 -7.11 -22.52 -16.56
N GLY A 16 -6.09 -21.67 -16.53
CA GLY A 16 -6.13 -20.32 -17.05
C GLY A 16 -5.82 -20.24 -18.55
N PRO A 17 -6.12 -19.11 -19.19
CA PRO A 17 -5.75 -18.87 -20.59
C PRO A 17 -4.26 -18.53 -20.78
N PHE A 18 -3.50 -18.43 -19.68
CA PHE A 18 -2.08 -18.06 -19.68
C PHE A 18 -1.24 -19.11 -18.94
N ILE A 19 -0.02 -19.33 -19.45
CA ILE A 19 1.06 -20.03 -18.75
C ILE A 19 2.18 -19.03 -18.41
N ASP A 20 3.09 -19.42 -17.53
CA ASP A 20 4.16 -18.59 -16.95
C ASP A 20 5.34 -18.30 -17.91
N THR A 21 5.04 -18.06 -19.20
CA THR A 21 6.02 -17.70 -20.23
C THR A 21 5.69 -16.36 -20.85
N TRP A 22 6.71 -15.62 -21.29
CA TRP A 22 6.52 -14.34 -21.98
C TRP A 22 5.65 -14.46 -23.22
N GLN A 23 5.85 -15.50 -24.03
CA GLN A 23 5.07 -15.76 -25.24
C GLN A 23 3.58 -15.91 -24.93
N SER A 24 3.22 -16.55 -23.82
CA SER A 24 1.82 -16.67 -23.40
C SER A 24 1.27 -15.32 -22.93
N LEU A 25 1.99 -14.62 -22.05
CA LEU A 25 1.54 -13.35 -21.45
C LEU A 25 1.41 -12.21 -22.48
N LEU A 26 2.17 -12.24 -23.58
CA LEU A 26 2.03 -11.28 -24.68
C LEU A 26 0.65 -11.33 -25.36
N ASN A 27 -0.12 -12.40 -25.18
CA ASN A 27 -1.49 -12.51 -25.69
C ASN A 27 -2.51 -11.75 -24.83
N TYR A 28 -2.13 -11.24 -23.66
CA TYR A 28 -3.01 -10.44 -22.82
C TYR A 28 -3.51 -9.20 -23.58
N LYS A 29 -4.81 -8.94 -23.48
CA LYS A 29 -5.44 -7.74 -24.01
C LYS A 29 -5.97 -6.92 -22.84
N ILE A 30 -5.73 -5.62 -22.91
CA ILE A 30 -6.28 -4.68 -21.94
C ILE A 30 -7.82 -4.82 -22.03
N PRO A 31 -8.51 -5.03 -20.90
CA PRO A 31 -9.95 -5.20 -20.93
C PRO A 31 -10.64 -3.88 -21.30
N GLN A 32 -11.71 -3.96 -22.09
CA GLN A 32 -12.41 -2.80 -22.65
C GLN A 32 -12.83 -1.80 -21.57
N TRP A 33 -13.27 -2.27 -20.39
CA TRP A 33 -13.69 -1.38 -19.31
C TRP A 33 -12.58 -0.42 -18.86
N TYR A 34 -11.31 -0.85 -18.89
CA TYR A 34 -10.18 -0.02 -18.48
C TYR A 34 -9.84 1.00 -19.57
N GLU A 35 -9.91 0.58 -20.84
CA GLU A 35 -9.78 1.52 -21.95
C GLU A 35 -10.88 2.57 -21.88
N ASP A 36 -12.12 2.19 -21.59
CA ASP A 36 -13.29 3.08 -21.51
C ASP A 36 -13.30 3.95 -20.25
N ALA A 37 -12.59 3.54 -19.19
CA ALA A 37 -12.59 4.21 -17.91
C ALA A 37 -12.00 5.63 -17.97
N LYS A 38 -10.91 5.82 -18.74
CA LYS A 38 -10.16 7.08 -18.98
C LYS A 38 -9.56 7.78 -17.75
N PHE A 39 -10.23 7.74 -16.60
CA PHE A 39 -9.87 8.48 -15.39
C PHE A 39 -10.03 7.60 -14.15
N GLY A 40 -9.01 7.61 -13.29
CA GLY A 40 -9.02 6.95 -12.00
C GLY A 40 -8.20 7.70 -10.96
N ILE A 41 -8.37 7.32 -9.69
CA ILE A 41 -7.73 7.96 -8.55
C ILE A 41 -6.73 6.99 -7.92
N PHE A 42 -5.51 7.46 -7.72
CA PHE A 42 -4.47 6.72 -7.00
C PHE A 42 -4.22 7.36 -5.63
N ILE A 43 -4.09 6.56 -4.58
CA ILE A 43 -4.05 7.07 -3.20
C ILE A 43 -2.77 6.62 -2.50
N HIS A 44 -1.86 7.57 -2.27
CA HIS A 44 -0.72 7.40 -1.36
C HIS A 44 -1.15 7.72 0.06
N TRP A 45 -1.53 6.69 0.81
CA TRP A 45 -1.89 6.81 2.22
C TRP A 45 -1.39 5.59 3.00
N GLY A 46 -0.69 5.85 4.10
CA GLY A 46 -0.09 4.81 4.94
C GLY A 46 0.61 5.41 6.16
N VAL A 47 1.52 4.65 6.78
CA VAL A 47 2.22 5.09 8.00
C VAL A 47 3.04 6.36 7.74
N TYR A 48 3.57 6.53 6.53
CA TYR A 48 4.31 7.72 6.10
C TYR A 48 3.47 9.00 6.10
N SER A 49 2.14 8.88 6.15
CA SER A 49 1.24 10.03 6.29
C SER A 49 1.16 10.56 7.72
N VAL A 50 1.57 9.80 8.74
CA VAL A 50 1.56 10.22 10.16
C VAL A 50 2.43 11.46 10.41
N PRO A 51 3.72 11.49 10.03
CA PRO A 51 4.56 12.67 10.27
C PRO A 51 4.12 13.90 9.46
N ALA A 52 3.34 13.72 8.40
CA ALA A 52 2.80 14.79 7.54
C ALA A 52 3.86 15.83 7.10
N PHE A 53 5.07 15.36 6.81
CA PHE A 53 6.21 16.20 6.47
C PHE A 53 6.99 15.63 5.29
N GLY A 54 7.46 16.49 4.39
CA GLY A 54 8.12 16.07 3.15
C GLY A 54 7.13 15.40 2.20
N ASN A 55 7.24 14.09 2.04
CA ASN A 55 6.39 13.27 1.16
C ASN A 55 6.41 11.79 1.63
N GLU A 56 5.88 10.87 0.82
CA GLU A 56 5.83 9.43 1.11
C GLU A 56 7.21 8.76 1.24
N TRP A 57 8.30 9.44 0.88
CA TRP A 57 9.69 9.03 1.10
C TRP A 57 10.25 9.47 2.45
N TYR A 58 9.45 10.13 3.30
CA TYR A 58 9.83 10.40 4.69
C TYR A 58 10.47 9.19 5.41
N PRO A 59 9.99 7.93 5.28
CA PRO A 59 10.58 6.77 5.95
C PRO A 59 12.03 6.53 5.57
N ARG A 60 12.43 6.92 4.35
CA ARG A 60 13.81 6.87 3.87
C ARG A 60 14.57 8.14 4.29
N ASN A 61 14.02 9.30 3.98
CA ASN A 61 14.73 10.58 4.09
C ASN A 61 14.98 10.96 5.55
N MET A 62 14.13 10.53 6.49
CA MET A 62 14.33 10.77 7.93
C MET A 62 15.61 10.12 8.48
N TYR A 63 16.24 9.20 7.76
CA TYR A 63 17.53 8.59 8.12
C TYR A 63 18.72 9.17 7.36
N GLN A 64 18.50 10.10 6.43
CA GLN A 64 19.55 10.71 5.62
C GLN A 64 19.98 12.05 6.23
N GLN A 65 21.14 12.09 6.89
CA GLN A 65 21.65 13.32 7.50
C GLN A 65 21.74 14.48 6.51
N GLY A 66 21.36 15.68 6.96
CA GLY A 66 21.34 16.90 6.15
C GLY A 66 20.10 17.09 5.28
N THR A 67 19.13 16.16 5.31
CA THR A 67 17.81 16.40 4.70
C THR A 67 16.89 17.16 5.66
N PRO A 68 15.93 17.94 5.13
CA PRO A 68 14.88 18.56 5.95
C PRO A 68 14.11 17.54 6.80
N GLU A 69 13.88 16.33 6.29
CA GLU A 69 13.17 15.27 7.00
C GLU A 69 13.96 14.75 8.19
N PHE A 70 15.29 14.58 8.05
CA PHE A 70 16.15 14.19 9.16
C PHE A 70 16.13 15.26 10.27
N GLU A 71 16.30 16.52 9.90
CA GLU A 71 16.28 17.64 10.86
C GLU A 71 14.92 17.77 11.56
N HIS A 72 13.84 17.71 10.77
CA HIS A 72 12.47 17.71 11.29
C HIS A 72 12.23 16.53 12.24
N HIS A 73 12.72 15.34 11.90
CA HIS A 73 12.55 14.15 12.72
C HIS A 73 13.22 14.32 14.09
N VAL A 74 14.51 14.71 14.09
CA VAL A 74 15.28 14.94 15.32
C VAL A 74 14.62 16.00 16.20
N LYS A 75 14.14 17.09 15.60
CA LYS A 75 13.51 18.19 16.33
C LYS A 75 12.15 17.82 16.92
N THR A 76 11.36 16.99 16.23
CA THR A 76 9.95 16.73 16.57
C THR A 76 9.76 15.48 17.40
N TYR A 77 10.50 14.41 17.09
CA TYR A 77 10.34 13.07 17.68
C TYR A 77 11.59 12.62 18.45
N GLY A 78 12.74 13.26 18.23
CA GLY A 78 14.02 12.89 18.82
C GLY A 78 14.91 12.10 17.87
N PRO A 79 16.09 11.66 18.33
CA PRO A 79 17.03 10.92 17.49
C PRO A 79 16.43 9.57 17.06
N GLN A 80 16.78 9.14 15.85
CA GLN A 80 16.25 7.93 15.20
C GLN A 80 16.57 6.64 15.97
N SER A 81 17.58 6.67 16.84
CA SER A 81 17.93 5.58 17.74
C SER A 81 16.95 5.39 18.90
N GLN A 82 16.15 6.41 19.23
CA GLN A 82 15.11 6.37 20.26
C GLN A 82 13.72 6.30 19.64
N PHE A 83 13.50 7.03 18.54
CA PHE A 83 12.26 7.02 17.78
C PHE A 83 12.54 6.71 16.31
N GLY A 84 12.32 5.48 15.89
CA GLY A 84 12.49 5.06 14.50
C GLY A 84 11.18 5.13 13.71
N TYR A 85 11.24 4.90 12.40
CA TYR A 85 10.05 4.93 11.55
C TYR A 85 8.96 3.96 12.00
N LYS A 86 9.34 2.77 12.49
CA LYS A 86 8.41 1.77 13.05
C LYS A 86 7.55 2.32 14.20
N ASP A 87 8.00 3.36 14.89
CA ASP A 87 7.32 3.91 16.06
C ASP A 87 6.13 4.83 15.65
N PHE A 88 6.03 5.20 14.37
CA PHE A 88 4.82 5.80 13.80
C PHE A 88 3.67 4.80 13.58
N ILE A 89 3.96 3.50 13.46
CA ILE A 89 2.94 2.48 13.17
C ILE A 89 1.79 2.51 14.20
N PRO A 90 2.02 2.50 15.53
CA PRO A 90 0.92 2.60 16.49
C PRO A 90 0.18 3.95 16.47
N MET A 91 0.76 4.99 15.86
CA MET A 91 0.14 6.30 15.69
C MET A 91 -0.75 6.38 14.45
N PHE A 92 -0.50 5.53 13.44
CA PHE A 92 -1.36 5.41 12.27
C PHE A 92 -2.64 4.65 12.64
N LYS A 93 -3.65 5.36 13.13
CA LYS A 93 -4.88 4.73 13.66
C LYS A 93 -6.08 4.78 12.72
N ALA A 94 -6.04 5.64 11.70
CA ALA A 94 -7.17 5.84 10.79
C ALA A 94 -8.52 6.17 11.48
N GLU A 95 -8.51 6.90 12.60
CA GLU A 95 -9.68 7.09 13.49
C GLU A 95 -10.92 7.70 12.79
N LYS A 96 -10.70 8.46 11.72
CA LYS A 96 -11.76 9.13 10.94
C LYS A 96 -11.90 8.56 9.52
N PHE A 97 -11.34 7.38 9.26
CA PHE A 97 -11.41 6.76 7.95
C PHE A 97 -12.80 6.19 7.68
N ASP A 98 -13.47 6.77 6.70
CA ASP A 98 -14.75 6.30 6.16
C ASP A 98 -14.57 5.95 4.67
N PRO A 99 -14.40 4.66 4.33
CA PRO A 99 -14.23 4.24 2.94
C PRO A 99 -15.48 4.49 2.09
N LYS A 100 -16.68 4.54 2.69
CA LYS A 100 -17.90 4.86 1.95
C LYS A 100 -17.90 6.34 1.55
N ALA A 101 -17.56 7.23 2.47
CA ALA A 101 -17.45 8.66 2.14
C ALA A 101 -16.38 8.91 1.06
N TRP A 102 -15.28 8.17 1.08
CA TRP A 102 -14.26 8.23 0.03
C TRP A 102 -14.79 7.71 -1.30
N ALA A 103 -15.43 6.53 -1.33
CA ALA A 103 -16.02 5.98 -2.54
C ALA A 103 -17.08 6.92 -3.15
N ASP A 104 -17.98 7.46 -2.33
CA ASP A 104 -19.00 8.44 -2.75
C ASP A 104 -18.34 9.69 -3.37
N LEU A 105 -17.20 10.16 -2.81
CA LEU A 105 -16.46 11.30 -3.34
C LEU A 105 -15.78 10.98 -4.68
N PHE A 106 -15.17 9.80 -4.79
CA PHE A 106 -14.47 9.39 -6.01
C PHE A 106 -15.44 9.14 -7.16
N GLU A 107 -16.63 8.60 -6.86
CA GLU A 107 -17.69 8.48 -7.87
C GLU A 107 -18.12 9.88 -8.36
N LYS A 108 -18.34 10.83 -7.44
CA LYS A 108 -18.73 12.21 -7.79
C LYS A 108 -17.67 12.96 -8.59
N SER A 109 -16.39 12.60 -8.49
CA SER A 109 -15.33 13.19 -9.32
C SER A 109 -15.34 12.66 -10.75
N GLY A 110 -16.12 11.60 -11.03
CA GLY A 110 -16.17 10.91 -12.32
C GLY A 110 -15.10 9.82 -12.48
N ALA A 111 -14.37 9.47 -11.42
CA ALA A 111 -13.39 8.38 -11.47
C ALA A 111 -14.09 7.04 -11.74
N ARG A 112 -13.48 6.24 -12.61
CA ARG A 112 -14.00 4.93 -13.03
C ARG A 112 -13.22 3.76 -12.43
N TYR A 113 -12.12 4.04 -11.76
CA TYR A 113 -11.37 3.11 -10.95
C TYR A 113 -10.58 3.85 -9.85
N VAL A 114 -10.30 3.14 -8.77
CA VAL A 114 -9.53 3.65 -7.62
C VAL A 114 -8.46 2.63 -7.28
N VAL A 115 -7.24 3.10 -7.01
CA VAL A 115 -6.10 2.26 -6.67
C VAL A 115 -5.44 2.81 -5.40
N PRO A 116 -5.77 2.28 -4.22
CA PRO A 116 -5.02 2.56 -3.01
C PRO A 116 -3.66 1.86 -3.06
N VAL A 117 -2.65 2.47 -2.46
CA VAL A 117 -1.36 1.80 -2.23
C VAL A 117 -1.57 0.69 -1.20
N ALA A 118 -1.50 -0.56 -1.64
CA ALA A 118 -1.60 -1.73 -0.77
C ALA A 118 -0.34 -1.96 0.08
N GLU A 119 0.83 -1.61 -0.45
CA GLU A 119 2.12 -1.60 0.24
C GLU A 119 3.02 -0.60 -0.50
N HIS A 120 3.67 0.32 0.22
CA HIS A 120 4.64 1.26 -0.35
C HIS A 120 6.08 0.77 -0.07
N HIS A 121 7.08 1.61 -0.37
CA HIS A 121 8.50 1.30 -0.13
C HIS A 121 8.88 1.18 1.35
N ASP A 122 7.98 1.50 2.28
CA ASP A 122 8.20 1.37 3.71
C ASP A 122 7.91 -0.04 4.26
N GLY A 123 7.36 -0.93 3.43
CA GLY A 123 7.12 -2.34 3.76
C GLY A 123 5.96 -2.58 4.73
N PHE A 124 5.08 -1.59 4.92
CA PHE A 124 3.87 -1.74 5.72
C PHE A 124 2.68 -2.12 4.84
N GLN A 125 2.11 -3.30 5.10
CA GLN A 125 0.99 -3.84 4.33
C GLN A 125 -0.34 -3.27 4.81
N MET A 126 -1.10 -2.66 3.92
CA MET A 126 -2.39 -2.04 4.25
C MET A 126 -3.54 -3.05 4.34
N TYR A 127 -3.26 -4.35 4.16
CA TYR A 127 -4.23 -5.45 4.14
C TYR A 127 -3.87 -6.57 5.14
N ASP A 128 -4.81 -7.47 5.44
CA ASP A 128 -4.53 -8.62 6.30
C ASP A 128 -3.62 -9.65 5.59
N SER A 129 -2.34 -9.62 5.94
CA SER A 129 -1.31 -10.45 5.31
C SER A 129 -0.74 -11.46 6.30
N ALA A 130 -0.72 -12.72 5.87
CA ALA A 130 -0.04 -13.81 6.59
C ALA A 130 1.50 -13.80 6.41
N LEU A 131 2.03 -12.97 5.50
CA LEU A 131 3.46 -12.97 5.16
C LEU A 131 4.29 -12.06 6.07
N SER A 132 3.69 -11.01 6.62
CA SER A 132 4.35 -10.05 7.49
C SER A 132 3.44 -9.66 8.66
N ARG A 133 4.04 -9.53 9.84
CA ARG A 133 3.36 -8.93 11.00
C ARG A 133 3.12 -7.43 10.84
N TRP A 134 3.87 -6.77 9.96
CA TRP A 134 3.79 -5.33 9.72
C TRP A 134 2.64 -5.03 8.76
N ASN A 135 1.42 -5.11 9.28
CA ASN A 135 0.23 -4.85 8.48
C ASN A 135 -0.88 -4.14 9.28
N ALA A 136 -1.80 -3.50 8.56
CA ALA A 136 -2.86 -2.67 9.13
C ALA A 136 -3.93 -3.47 9.92
N ALA A 137 -4.13 -4.75 9.59
CA ALA A 137 -5.01 -5.62 10.38
C ALA A 137 -4.40 -5.94 11.75
N ASN A 138 -3.08 -6.14 11.81
CA ASN A 138 -2.34 -6.50 13.02
C ASN A 138 -1.82 -5.32 13.83
N MET A 139 -1.66 -4.14 13.25
CA MET A 139 -1.08 -2.96 13.90
C MET A 139 -1.81 -1.68 13.49
N GLY A 140 -1.50 -0.54 14.14
CA GLY A 140 -2.07 0.75 13.78
C GLY A 140 -3.61 0.75 13.77
N PRO A 141 -4.29 0.78 12.61
CA PRO A 141 -5.76 0.82 12.53
C PRO A 141 -6.47 -0.42 13.06
N LYS A 142 -5.78 -1.57 13.17
CA LYS A 142 -6.38 -2.88 13.51
C LYS A 142 -7.54 -3.25 12.59
N ARG A 143 -7.37 -2.95 11.30
CA ARG A 143 -8.37 -3.09 10.25
C ARG A 143 -7.66 -3.36 8.92
N ASP A 144 -8.22 -4.29 8.13
CA ASP A 144 -7.87 -4.39 6.71
C ASP A 144 -8.40 -3.14 5.99
N ILE A 145 -7.50 -2.30 5.47
CA ILE A 145 -7.84 -1.04 4.79
C ILE A 145 -8.17 -1.27 3.31
N ILE A 146 -7.69 -2.38 2.72
CA ILE A 146 -7.86 -2.69 1.31
C ILE A 146 -9.11 -3.54 1.06
N GLY A 147 -9.44 -4.43 2.01
CA GLY A 147 -10.56 -5.38 1.94
C GLY A 147 -11.96 -4.80 2.18
#